data_AF-A0A6J8C347-F1
#
_entry.id   AF-A0A6J8C347-F1
#
_cell.length_a   1.000
_cell.length_b   1.000
_cell.length_c   1.000
_cell.angle_alpha   90.00
_cell.angle_beta   90.00
_cell.angle_gamma   90.00
#
_symmetry.space_group_name_H-M   'P 1'
#
loop_
_entity.id
_entity.type
_entity.pdbx_description
1 polymer ?
#
loop_
_entity_poly.entity_id
_entity_poly.type
_entity_poly.pdbx_seq_one_letter_code
_entity_poly.pdbx_strand_id
1 'polypeptide(L)'
;MAALSKHRDELQTVIRTYKSLFETTEQLIKELKSSVHEAQLEENRLKEDLRRQKIPLVQLQSVDSVDRLISERTRQRENIMTAPRRICSLVTAPQEPQVLGKIGHLALVADTDIARVMSWHMSSDMDCVVTFTTDKAKELYRRTDGKQQVLPLDSIYRKTLPDWNKPLPHIKHKRNWRPPGNP
;
A
#
# COMPACT_ATOMS: atom_id res chain seq x y z
N MET A 1 44.89 -63.50 -31.88
CA MET A 1 44.04 -63.50 -30.67
C MET A 1 44.16 -62.20 -29.86
N ALA A 2 45.37 -61.72 -29.52
CA ALA A 2 45.55 -60.51 -28.68
C ALA A 2 45.01 -59.19 -29.30
N ALA A 3 45.22 -58.95 -30.59
CA ALA A 3 44.77 -57.72 -31.26
C ALA A 3 43.23 -57.59 -31.33
N LEU A 4 42.52 -58.69 -31.60
CA LEU A 4 41.05 -58.73 -31.61
C LEU A 4 40.46 -58.53 -30.20
N SER A 5 41.11 -59.06 -29.17
CA SER A 5 40.71 -58.80 -27.78
C SER A 5 40.85 -57.32 -27.43
N LYS A 6 41.95 -56.69 -27.84
CA LYS A 6 42.18 -55.25 -27.61
C LYS A 6 41.11 -54.37 -28.27
N HIS A 7 40.78 -54.63 -29.54
CA HIS A 7 39.69 -53.90 -30.21
C HIS A 7 38.31 -54.15 -29.59
N ARG A 8 38.03 -55.36 -29.12
CA ARG A 8 36.80 -55.64 -28.36
C ARG A 8 36.73 -54.80 -27.09
N ASP A 9 37.83 -54.72 -26.34
CA ASP A 9 37.89 -54.00 -25.07
C ASP A 9 37.82 -52.47 -25.28
N GLU A 10 38.40 -51.96 -26.36
CA GLU A 10 38.25 -50.56 -26.81
C GLU A 10 36.78 -50.24 -27.16
N LEU A 11 36.13 -51.08 -27.98
CA LEU A 11 34.71 -50.90 -28.33
C LEU A 11 33.79 -51.00 -27.11
N GLN A 12 34.07 -51.92 -26.19
CA GLN A 12 33.30 -52.04 -24.94
C GLN A 12 33.46 -50.80 -24.06
N THR A 13 34.67 -50.23 -23.99
CA THR A 13 34.92 -48.96 -23.28
C THR A 13 34.11 -47.83 -23.91
N VAL A 14 34.15 -47.70 -25.23
CA VAL A 14 33.40 -46.67 -25.97
C VAL A 14 31.88 -46.83 -25.77
N ILE A 15 31.36 -48.05 -25.81
CA ILE A 15 29.94 -48.32 -25.54
C ILE A 15 29.57 -47.89 -24.12
N ARG A 16 30.41 -48.17 -23.12
CA ARG A 16 30.17 -47.76 -21.73
C ARG A 16 30.18 -46.24 -21.58
N THR A 17 31.13 -45.55 -22.22
CA THR A 17 31.19 -44.08 -22.16
C THR A 17 29.97 -43.44 -22.81
N TYR A 18 29.51 -43.94 -23.96
CA TYR A 18 28.29 -43.42 -24.59
C TYR A 18 27.04 -43.69 -23.75
N LYS A 19 26.91 -44.88 -23.14
CA LYS A 19 25.80 -45.16 -22.22
C LYS A 19 25.76 -44.20 -21.03
N SER A 20 26.91 -43.99 -20.38
CA SER A 20 27.03 -43.04 -19.28
C SER A 20 26.72 -41.60 -19.74
N LEU A 21 27.18 -41.21 -20.93
CA LEU A 21 26.83 -39.91 -21.49
C LEU A 21 25.32 -39.78 -21.69
N PHE A 22 24.65 -40.77 -22.29
CA PHE A 22 23.20 -40.75 -22.47
C PHE A 22 22.46 -40.66 -21.14
N GLU A 23 22.83 -41.47 -20.14
CA GLU A 23 22.25 -41.41 -18.79
C GLU A 23 22.40 -40.01 -18.16
N THR A 24 23.60 -39.41 -18.24
CA THR A 24 23.83 -38.06 -17.70
C THR A 24 23.03 -36.99 -18.44
N THR A 25 22.89 -37.10 -19.77
CA THR A 25 22.08 -36.16 -20.56
C THR A 25 20.58 -36.30 -20.25
N GLU A 26 20.08 -37.51 -20.03
CA GLU A 26 18.69 -37.73 -19.61
C GLU A 26 18.42 -37.13 -18.23
N GLN A 27 19.35 -37.31 -17.29
CA GLN A 27 19.26 -36.68 -15.98
C GLN A 27 19.24 -35.15 -16.08
N LEU A 28 20.14 -34.56 -16.87
CA LEU A 28 20.18 -33.11 -17.10
C LEU A 28 18.86 -32.59 -17.70
N ILE A 29 18.30 -33.29 -18.69
CA ILE A 29 17.01 -32.93 -19.29
C ILE A 29 15.89 -32.97 -18.23
N LYS A 30 15.90 -33.97 -17.35
CA LYS A 30 14.91 -34.09 -16.27
C LYS A 30 15.01 -32.93 -15.29
N GLU A 31 16.23 -32.57 -14.88
CA GLU A 31 16.48 -31.45 -13.97
C GLU A 31 16.07 -30.11 -14.61
N LEU A 32 16.42 -29.88 -15.87
CA LEU A 32 16.00 -28.68 -16.61
C LEU A 32 14.48 -28.58 -16.73
N LYS A 33 13.78 -29.70 -16.99
CA LYS A 33 12.31 -29.72 -17.01
C LYS A 33 11.70 -29.38 -15.66
N SER A 34 12.27 -29.88 -14.56
CA SER A 34 11.81 -29.52 -13.20
C SER A 34 12.02 -28.04 -12.95
N SER A 35 13.20 -27.51 -13.27
CA SER A 35 13.54 -26.10 -13.09
C SER A 35 12.61 -25.17 -13.88
N VAL A 36 12.30 -25.50 -15.14
CA VAL A 36 11.34 -24.74 -15.96
C VAL A 36 9.93 -24.79 -15.34
N HIS A 37 9.51 -25.94 -14.84
CA HIS A 37 8.20 -26.09 -14.20
C HIS A 37 8.08 -25.24 -12.92
N GLU A 38 9.10 -25.27 -12.07
CA GLU A 38 9.17 -24.46 -10.85
C GLU A 38 9.18 -22.96 -11.18
N ALA A 39 9.98 -22.54 -12.15
CA ALA A 39 10.02 -21.15 -12.61
C ALA A 39 8.64 -20.70 -13.15
N GLN A 40 7.94 -21.55 -13.89
CA GLN A 40 6.60 -21.25 -14.41
C GLN A 40 5.56 -21.11 -13.28
N LEU A 41 5.66 -21.93 -12.24
CA LEU A 41 4.77 -21.86 -11.08
C LEU A 41 4.97 -20.55 -10.31
N GLU A 42 6.22 -20.17 -10.05
CA GLU A 42 6.54 -18.90 -9.39
C GLU A 42 6.15 -17.69 -10.24
N GLU A 43 6.38 -17.73 -11.56
CA GLU A 43 5.92 -16.67 -12.46
C GLU A 43 4.40 -16.49 -12.40
N ASN A 44 3.64 -17.58 -12.41
CA ASN A 44 2.18 -17.53 -12.31
C ASN A 44 1.70 -17.00 -10.96
N ARG A 45 2.37 -17.40 -9.88
CA ARG A 45 2.11 -16.87 -8.53
C ARG A 45 2.31 -15.36 -8.49
N LEU A 46 3.43 -14.86 -9.02
CA LEU A 46 3.73 -13.42 -9.08
C LEU A 46 2.70 -12.67 -9.94
N LYS A 47 2.28 -13.23 -11.08
CA LYS A 47 1.24 -12.63 -11.94
C LYS A 47 -0.09 -12.46 -11.18
N GLU A 48 -0.49 -13.44 -10.38
CA GLU A 48 -1.70 -13.35 -9.57
C GLU A 48 -1.58 -12.28 -8.47
N ASP A 49 -0.43 -12.19 -7.79
CA ASP A 49 -0.18 -11.15 -6.79
C ASP A 49 -0.23 -9.74 -7.40
N LEU A 50 0.36 -9.55 -8.58
CA LEU A 50 0.30 -8.28 -9.30
C LEU A 50 -1.12 -7.95 -9.78
N ARG A 51 -1.90 -8.96 -10.19
CA ARG A 51 -3.31 -8.79 -10.55
C ARG A 51 -4.16 -8.32 -9.37
N ARG A 52 -3.91 -8.87 -8.17
CA ARG A 52 -4.56 -8.41 -6.92
C ARG A 52 -4.24 -6.94 -6.61
N GLN A 53 -3.05 -6.48 -6.96
CA GLN A 53 -2.63 -5.07 -6.85
C GLN A 53 -3.14 -4.17 -7.99
N LYS A 54 -4.00 -4.70 -8.88
CA LYS A 54 -4.56 -3.99 -10.04
C LYS A 54 -3.51 -3.50 -11.05
N ILE A 55 -2.40 -4.23 -11.19
CA ILE A 55 -1.40 -3.96 -12.21
C ILE A 55 -1.79 -4.70 -13.51
N PRO A 56 -1.97 -4.00 -14.65
CA PRO A 56 -2.35 -4.65 -15.90
C PRO A 56 -1.25 -5.59 -16.42
N LEU A 57 -1.61 -6.83 -16.75
CA LEU A 57 -0.69 -7.84 -17.32
C LEU A 57 -0.04 -7.39 -18.64
N VAL A 58 -0.70 -6.49 -19.39
CA VAL A 58 -0.16 -5.90 -20.64
C VAL A 58 1.14 -5.13 -20.38
N GLN A 59 1.31 -4.57 -19.18
CA GLN A 59 2.52 -3.84 -18.80
C GLN A 59 3.66 -4.76 -18.34
N LEU A 60 3.43 -6.08 -18.29
CA LEU A 60 4.37 -7.09 -17.80
C LEU A 60 4.85 -8.03 -18.92
N GLN A 61 4.65 -7.66 -20.19
CA GLN A 61 4.98 -8.51 -21.35
C GLN A 61 6.48 -8.53 -21.67
N SER A 62 7.23 -7.50 -21.31
CA SER A 62 8.68 -7.45 -21.50
C SER A 62 9.39 -6.81 -20.31
N VAL A 63 10.69 -7.11 -20.17
CA VAL A 63 11.53 -6.47 -19.14
C VAL A 63 11.51 -4.94 -19.32
N ASP A 64 11.62 -4.46 -20.57
CA ASP A 64 11.54 -3.02 -20.88
C ASP A 64 10.21 -2.38 -20.44
N SER A 65 9.08 -3.09 -20.58
CA SER A 65 7.78 -2.55 -20.16
C SER A 65 7.68 -2.46 -18.64
N VAL A 66 8.26 -3.41 -17.93
CA VAL A 66 8.35 -3.42 -16.46
C VAL A 66 9.24 -2.28 -15.96
N ASP A 67 10.41 -2.07 -16.55
CA ASP A 67 11.33 -0.99 -16.16
C ASP A 67 10.72 0.39 -16.37
N ARG A 68 9.97 0.58 -17.48
CA ARG A 68 9.20 1.81 -17.72
C ARG A 68 8.12 2.01 -16.65
N LEU A 69 7.40 0.96 -16.28
CA LEU A 69 6.38 1.03 -15.24
C LEU A 69 6.98 1.41 -13.88
N ILE A 70 8.11 0.80 -13.50
CA ILE A 70 8.84 1.12 -12.26
C ILE A 70 9.28 2.59 -12.26
N SER A 71 9.85 3.06 -13.37
CA SER A 71 10.30 4.44 -13.52
C SER A 71 9.13 5.43 -13.39
N GLU A 72 8.00 5.15 -14.03
CA GLU A 72 6.81 5.99 -13.97
C GLU A 72 6.20 6.02 -12.56
N ARG A 73 6.10 4.87 -11.88
CA ARG A 73 5.59 4.81 -10.49
C ARG A 73 6.53 5.51 -9.52
N THR A 74 7.83 5.38 -9.70
CA THR A 74 8.83 6.10 -8.91
C THR A 74 8.70 7.61 -9.10
N ARG A 75 8.52 8.08 -10.34
CA ARG A 75 8.29 9.49 -10.65
C ARG A 75 6.99 10.01 -10.03
N GLN A 76 5.90 9.25 -10.13
CA GLN A 76 4.62 9.62 -9.51
C GLN A 76 4.74 9.72 -7.99
N ARG A 77 5.43 8.76 -7.36
CA ARG A 77 5.72 8.80 -5.93
C ARG A 77 6.49 10.06 -5.55
N GLU A 78 7.56 10.37 -6.29
CA GLU A 78 8.37 11.56 -6.03
C GLU A 78 7.54 12.84 -6.16
N ASN A 79 6.79 12.99 -7.26
CA ASN A 79 5.89 14.13 -7.46
C ASN A 79 4.89 14.29 -6.31
N ILE A 80 4.33 13.19 -5.80
CA ILE A 80 3.40 13.20 -4.67
C ILE A 80 4.14 13.64 -3.39
N MET A 81 5.36 13.17 -3.15
CA MET A 81 6.15 13.50 -1.96
C MET A 81 6.65 14.94 -1.97
N THR A 82 7.04 15.46 -3.13
CA THR A 82 7.56 16.83 -3.31
C THR A 82 6.47 17.86 -3.56
N ALA A 83 5.23 17.43 -3.86
CA ALA A 83 4.12 18.34 -4.06
C ALA A 83 3.97 19.28 -2.85
N PRO A 84 3.84 20.60 -3.06
CA PRO A 84 3.64 21.54 -1.97
C PRO A 84 2.31 21.23 -1.29
N ARG A 85 2.38 20.76 -0.04
CA ARG A 85 1.20 20.51 0.79
C ARG A 85 1.15 21.56 1.88
N ARG A 86 -0.06 22.04 2.19
CA ARG A 86 -0.26 22.81 3.40
C ARG A 86 -0.05 21.88 4.60
N ILE A 87 0.95 22.19 5.41
CA ILE A 87 1.24 21.47 6.64
C ILE A 87 0.48 22.18 7.77
N CYS A 88 -0.19 21.40 8.63
CA CYS A 88 -0.78 21.93 9.84
C CYS A 88 0.35 22.49 10.73
N SER A 89 0.24 23.76 11.12
CA SER A 89 1.25 24.44 11.94
C SER A 89 1.06 24.25 13.44
N LEU A 90 0.05 23.48 13.85
CA LEU A 90 -0.21 23.19 15.26
C LEU A 90 0.88 22.27 15.83
N VAL A 91 1.15 22.40 17.13
CA VAL A 91 2.06 21.48 17.80
C VAL A 91 1.45 20.09 17.84
N THR A 92 2.20 19.04 17.51
CA THR A 92 1.72 17.66 17.55
C THR A 92 1.29 17.24 18.96
N ALA A 93 0.37 16.27 19.05
CA ALA A 93 0.00 15.69 20.34
C ALA A 93 1.21 14.94 20.96
N PRO A 94 1.24 14.80 22.29
CA PRO A 94 2.17 13.88 22.95
C PRO A 94 2.00 12.46 22.40
N GLN A 95 3.12 11.79 22.09
CA GLN A 95 3.11 10.38 21.71
C GLN A 95 2.96 9.51 22.96
N GLU A 96 1.72 9.33 23.40
CA GLU A 96 1.38 8.56 24.59
C GLU A 96 0.42 7.42 24.23
N PRO A 97 0.47 6.28 24.95
CA PRO A 97 -0.56 5.26 24.83
C PRO A 97 -1.96 5.84 25.06
N GLN A 98 -2.92 5.36 24.28
CA GLN A 98 -4.32 5.82 24.28
C GLN A 98 -4.56 7.26 23.77
N VAL A 99 -3.53 7.96 23.30
CA VAL A 99 -3.66 9.23 22.57
C VAL A 99 -3.54 8.95 21.08
N LEU A 100 -4.54 9.34 20.30
CA LEU A 100 -4.52 9.16 18.86
C LEU A 100 -3.76 10.30 18.16
N GLY A 101 -4.01 11.54 18.58
CA GLY A 101 -3.39 12.73 17.98
C GLY A 101 -4.29 13.96 18.09
N LYS A 102 -3.85 15.10 17.56
CA LYS A 102 -4.71 16.28 17.42
C LYS A 102 -5.52 16.21 16.14
N ILE A 103 -6.76 16.70 16.15
CA ILE A 103 -7.67 16.67 15.00
C ILE A 103 -7.00 17.17 13.72
N GLY A 104 -6.30 18.32 13.78
CA GLY A 104 -5.63 18.92 12.62
C GLY A 104 -4.49 18.07 12.01
N HIS A 105 -4.00 17.05 12.72
CA HIS A 105 -2.96 16.13 12.25
C HIS A 105 -3.49 14.76 11.84
N LEU A 106 -4.76 14.45 12.11
CA LEU A 106 -5.36 13.14 11.88
C LEU A 106 -6.07 13.01 10.52
N ALA A 107 -6.25 14.11 9.81
CA ALA A 107 -6.91 14.14 8.52
C ALA A 107 -6.06 14.84 7.46
N LEU A 108 -6.11 14.32 6.23
CA LEU A 108 -5.57 14.97 5.05
C LEU A 108 -6.71 15.36 4.13
N VAL A 109 -6.72 16.63 3.73
CA VAL A 109 -7.69 17.17 2.77
C VAL A 109 -6.99 17.26 1.41
N ALA A 110 -7.55 16.62 0.39
CA ALA A 110 -6.94 16.57 -0.93
C ALA A 110 -6.88 17.96 -1.61
N ASP A 111 -7.91 18.78 -1.42
CA ASP A 111 -8.03 20.11 -2.02
C ASP A 111 -7.53 21.20 -1.05
N THR A 112 -6.63 22.06 -1.53
CA THR A 112 -5.98 23.10 -0.72
C THR A 112 -6.92 24.25 -0.35
N ASP A 113 -7.89 24.57 -1.20
CA ASP A 113 -8.86 25.63 -0.97
C ASP A 113 -9.93 25.16 0.02
N ILE A 114 -10.38 23.91 -0.09
CA ILE A 114 -11.23 23.29 0.93
C ILE A 114 -10.51 23.21 2.27
N ALA A 115 -9.24 22.79 2.27
CA ALA A 115 -8.42 22.77 3.49
C ALA A 115 -8.33 24.16 4.14
N ARG A 116 -8.23 25.24 3.33
CA ARG A 116 -8.24 26.62 3.83
C ARG A 116 -9.54 26.92 4.57
N VAL A 117 -10.68 26.68 3.93
CA VAL A 117 -11.99 27.00 4.49
C VAL A 117 -12.25 26.19 5.76
N MET A 118 -11.94 24.88 5.75
CA MET A 118 -12.09 24.05 6.94
C MET A 118 -11.16 24.48 8.08
N SER A 119 -9.91 24.84 7.78
CA SER A 119 -8.98 25.32 8.80
C SER A 119 -9.44 26.61 9.49
N TRP A 120 -10.15 27.48 8.77
CA TRP A 120 -10.77 28.67 9.35
C TRP A 120 -11.99 28.31 10.20
N HIS A 121 -12.88 27.48 9.65
CA HIS A 121 -14.12 27.08 10.32
C HIS A 121 -13.84 26.30 11.63
N MET A 122 -12.84 25.43 11.62
CA MET A 122 -12.47 24.57 12.75
C MET A 122 -11.26 25.11 13.54
N SER A 123 -10.89 26.39 13.37
CA SER A 123 -9.66 26.95 13.93
C SER A 123 -9.46 26.66 15.42
N SER A 124 -10.53 26.71 16.23
CA SER A 124 -10.48 26.36 17.65
C SER A 124 -10.46 24.84 17.91
N ASP A 125 -11.13 24.05 17.09
CA ASP A 125 -11.33 22.62 17.32
C ASP A 125 -10.18 21.76 16.78
N MET A 126 -9.39 22.28 15.84
CA MET A 126 -8.25 21.56 15.25
C MET A 126 -7.17 21.18 16.27
N ASP A 127 -7.03 21.95 17.34
CA ASP A 127 -6.04 21.70 18.40
C ASP A 127 -6.52 20.68 19.45
N CYS A 128 -7.75 20.18 19.32
CA CYS A 128 -8.31 19.20 20.23
C CYS A 128 -7.57 17.84 20.13
N VAL A 129 -7.23 17.27 21.28
CA VAL A 129 -6.53 15.98 21.39
C VAL A 129 -7.54 14.85 21.45
N VAL A 130 -7.47 13.94 20.50
CA VAL A 130 -8.32 12.75 20.42
C VAL A 130 -7.71 11.61 21.23
N THR A 131 -8.51 11.02 22.12
CA THR A 131 -8.13 9.84 22.92
C THR A 131 -9.05 8.67 22.63
N PHE A 132 -8.58 7.45 22.85
CA PHE A 132 -9.42 6.26 22.69
C PHE A 132 -10.45 6.13 23.82
N THR A 133 -10.08 6.53 25.05
CA THR A 133 -10.90 6.37 26.25
C THR A 133 -11.21 7.71 26.92
N THR A 134 -12.34 7.76 27.60
CA THR A 134 -12.78 8.89 28.42
C THR A 134 -11.86 9.11 29.62
N ASP A 135 -11.29 8.04 30.18
CA ASP A 135 -10.38 8.14 31.32
C ASP A 135 -9.08 8.87 30.94
N LYS A 136 -8.49 8.54 29.77
CA LYS A 136 -7.31 9.25 29.27
C LYS A 136 -7.62 10.71 28.95
N ALA A 137 -8.80 11.01 28.41
CA ALA A 137 -9.21 12.40 28.18
C ALA A 137 -9.28 13.19 29.50
N LYS A 138 -9.90 12.62 30.55
CA LYS A 138 -9.98 13.26 31.88
C LYS A 138 -8.60 13.44 32.52
N GLU A 139 -7.69 12.50 32.35
CA GLU A 139 -6.30 12.63 32.79
C GLU A 139 -5.61 13.82 32.12
N LEU A 140 -5.66 13.90 30.79
CA LEU A 140 -5.05 15.00 30.02
C LEU A 140 -5.67 16.36 30.35
N TYR A 141 -6.99 16.40 30.48
CA TYR A 141 -7.71 17.63 30.84
C TYR A 141 -7.26 18.14 32.21
N ARG A 142 -7.15 17.26 33.22
CA ARG A 142 -6.63 17.63 34.55
C ARG A 142 -5.17 18.05 34.51
N ARG A 143 -4.33 17.32 33.78
CA ARG A 143 -2.89 17.61 33.63
C ARG A 143 -2.62 18.99 33.03
N THR A 144 -3.53 19.46 32.18
CA THR A 144 -3.41 20.76 31.49
C THR A 144 -4.23 21.87 32.16
N ASP A 145 -4.75 21.62 33.38
CA ASP A 145 -5.59 22.57 34.11
C ASP A 145 -6.80 23.05 33.29
N GLY A 146 -7.39 22.14 32.52
CA GLY A 146 -8.54 22.38 31.65
C GLY A 146 -8.26 23.21 30.40
N LYS A 147 -6.99 23.56 30.12
CA LYS A 147 -6.62 24.38 28.96
C LYS A 147 -6.69 23.60 27.64
N GLN A 148 -6.39 22.30 27.68
CA GLN A 148 -6.40 21.45 26.48
C GLN A 148 -7.79 20.89 26.23
N GLN A 149 -8.35 21.16 25.05
CA GLN A 149 -9.53 20.46 24.57
C GLN A 149 -9.20 18.99 24.29
N VAL A 150 -10.09 18.09 24.72
CA VAL A 150 -9.94 16.64 24.57
C VAL A 150 -11.22 16.02 24.02
N LEU A 151 -11.08 15.04 23.14
CA LEU A 151 -12.21 14.31 22.54
C LEU A 151 -12.00 12.80 22.72
N PRO A 152 -12.74 12.16 23.64
CA PRO A 152 -12.68 10.72 23.83
C PRO A 152 -13.61 9.98 22.86
N LEU A 153 -13.06 9.06 22.06
CA LEU A 153 -13.80 8.33 21.02
C LEU A 153 -14.89 7.41 21.57
N ASP A 154 -14.69 6.84 22.76
CA ASP A 154 -15.67 6.01 23.44
C ASP A 154 -16.93 6.77 23.90
N SER A 155 -16.84 8.11 24.00
CA SER A 155 -17.97 8.98 24.36
C SER A 155 -18.81 9.43 23.16
N ILE A 156 -18.33 9.23 21.93
CA ILE A 156 -19.03 9.67 20.71
C ILE A 156 -20.17 8.68 20.41
N TYR A 157 -21.38 9.03 20.84
CA TYR A 157 -22.57 8.24 20.54
C TYR A 157 -22.92 8.30 19.05
N ARG A 158 -22.90 7.15 18.37
CA ARG A 158 -23.30 7.05 16.95
C ARG A 158 -24.73 7.55 16.67
N LYS A 159 -25.62 7.51 17.67
CA LYS A 159 -27.02 7.96 17.54
C LYS A 159 -27.17 9.49 17.43
N THR A 160 -26.19 10.27 17.89
CA THR A 160 -26.19 11.73 17.81
C THR A 160 -25.34 12.27 16.66
N LEU A 161 -24.65 11.41 15.93
CA LEU A 161 -23.99 11.82 14.70
C LEU A 161 -25.06 12.22 13.68
N PRO A 162 -24.89 13.37 12.99
CA PRO A 162 -25.78 13.73 11.91
C PRO A 162 -25.78 12.60 10.88
N ASP A 163 -26.96 12.27 10.35
CA ASP A 163 -27.04 11.41 9.18
C ASP A 163 -26.25 12.10 8.06
N TRP A 164 -25.10 11.53 7.70
CA TRP A 164 -24.21 12.06 6.67
C TRP A 164 -24.87 12.10 5.29
N ASN A 165 -25.97 11.36 5.10
CA ASN A 165 -26.79 11.39 3.89
C ASN A 165 -27.92 12.42 3.95
N LYS A 166 -28.05 13.18 5.05
CA LYS A 166 -29.09 14.19 5.19
C LYS A 166 -28.86 15.31 4.18
N PRO A 167 -29.88 15.72 3.42
CA PRO A 167 -29.74 16.81 2.47
C PRO A 167 -29.34 18.09 3.20
N LEU A 168 -28.38 18.82 2.61
CA LEU A 168 -27.88 20.08 3.14
C LEU A 168 -29.03 21.06 3.41
N PRO A 169 -28.96 21.88 4.47
CA PRO A 169 -30.08 22.75 4.88
C PRO A 169 -30.63 23.65 3.76
N HIS A 170 -29.77 24.09 2.83
CA HIS A 170 -30.18 24.93 1.70
C HIS A 170 -31.01 24.19 0.64
N ILE A 171 -30.87 22.87 0.51
CA ILE A 171 -31.67 22.03 -0.40
C ILE A 171 -33.15 22.04 0.03
N LYS A 172 -33.41 22.13 1.34
CA LYS A 172 -34.78 22.17 1.88
C LYS A 172 -35.50 23.47 1.55
N HIS A 173 -34.80 24.60 1.54
CA HIS A 173 -35.41 25.92 1.39
C HIS A 173 -35.33 26.49 -0.03
N LYS A 174 -34.34 26.10 -0.84
CA LYS A 174 -34.20 26.55 -2.22
C LYS A 174 -33.78 25.40 -3.14
N ARG A 175 -34.77 24.61 -3.58
CA ARG A 175 -34.59 23.41 -4.42
C ARG A 175 -33.83 23.65 -5.73
N ASN A 176 -33.87 24.90 -6.25
CA ASN A 176 -33.22 25.30 -7.51
C ASN A 176 -31.97 26.15 -7.31
N TRP A 177 -31.55 26.42 -6.06
CA TRP A 177 -30.33 27.19 -5.81
C TRP A 177 -29.11 26.28 -5.93
N ARG A 178 -28.27 26.57 -6.93
CA ARG A 178 -26.97 25.93 -7.11
C ARG A 178 -25.90 26.89 -6.61
N PRO A 179 -25.37 26.73 -5.38
CA PRO A 179 -24.27 27.55 -4.94
C PRO A 179 -23.06 27.29 -5.86
N PRO A 180 -22.27 28.33 -6.20
CA PRO A 180 -21.00 28.10 -6.89
C PRO A 180 -20.05 27.33 -5.97
N GLY A 181 -19.41 26.28 -6.50
CA GLY A 181 -18.49 25.40 -5.76
C GLY A 181 -19.07 24.03 -5.42
N ASN A 182 -18.31 23.24 -4.65
CA ASN A 182 -18.73 21.93 -4.12
C ASN A 182 -19.04 22.11 -2.61
N PRO A 183 -20.31 22.31 -2.22
CA PRO A 183 -20.70 22.53 -0.83
C PRO A 183 -20.58 21.27 0.03
#